data_AF-A0A8S0FHZ1-F1
#
_entry.id   AF-A0A8S0FHZ1-F1
#
_cell.length_a   1.000
_cell.length_b   1.000
_cell.length_c   1.000
_cell.angle_alpha   90.00
_cell.angle_beta   90.00
_cell.angle_gamma   90.00
#
_symmetry.space_group_name_H-M   'P 1'
#
loop_
_entity.id
_entity.type
_entity.pdbx_description
1 polymer ?
#
loop_
_entity_poly.entity_id
_entity_poly.type
_entity_poly.pdbx_seq_one_letter_code
_entity_poly.pdbx_strand_id
1 'polypeptide(L)' 'MDYIDMRLAENVWNSEVIFAEIKAMGYTGGRSMLRYYIQPKRKMRPSKRTRRELPVKRET' A
#
# COMPACT_ATOMS: atom_id res chain seq x y z
N MET A 1 -3.01 16.66 -2.18
CA MET A 1 -3.24 15.48 -1.33
C MET A 1 -2.33 14.37 -1.81
N ASP A 2 -1.50 13.83 -0.92
CA ASP A 2 -0.53 12.79 -1.26
C ASP A 2 -1.27 11.46 -1.48
N TYR A 3 -1.20 10.89 -2.69
CA TYR A 3 -1.91 9.65 -3.04
C TYR A 3 -1.52 8.50 -2.10
N ILE A 4 -0.27 8.49 -1.66
CA ILE A 4 0.27 7.48 -0.75
C ILE A 4 -0.44 7.56 0.61
N ASP A 5 -0.71 8.76 1.12
CA ASP A 5 -1.41 8.94 2.40
C ASP A 5 -2.87 8.48 2.34
N MET A 6 -3.54 8.65 1.19
CA MET A 6 -4.89 8.12 0.99
C MET A 6 -4.90 6.59 1.06
N ARG A 7 -3.96 5.92 0.37
CA ARG A 7 -3.81 4.46 0.40
C ARG A 7 -3.43 3.96 1.80
N LEU A 8 -2.59 4.69 2.53
CA LEU A 8 -2.24 4.39 3.92
C LEU A 8 -3.46 4.51 4.84
N ALA A 9 -4.32 5.50 4.63
CA ALA A 9 -5.58 5.68 5.37
C ALA A 9 -6.59 4.55 5.09
N GLU A 10 -6.65 4.05 3.85
CA GLU A 10 -7.39 2.83 3.48
C GLU A 10 -6.75 1.54 4.03
N ASN A 11 -5.68 1.67 4.81
CA ASN A 11 -4.92 0.58 5.40
C ASN A 11 -4.26 -0.34 4.36
N VAL A 12 -3.94 0.21 3.19
CA VAL A 12 -3.06 -0.41 2.20
C VAL A 12 -1.63 0.00 2.52
N TRP A 13 -0.91 -0.91 3.19
CA TRP A 13 0.49 -0.72 3.59
C TRP A 13 1.48 -1.51 2.72
N ASN A 14 0.98 -2.16 1.66
CA ASN A 14 1.81 -2.93 0.74
C ASN A 14 2.48 -1.96 -0.24
N SER A 15 3.80 -1.82 -0.12
CA SER A 15 4.61 -0.97 -0.97
C SER A 15 4.56 -1.39 -2.45
N GLU A 16 4.37 -2.68 -2.76
CA GLU A 16 4.29 -3.14 -4.14
C GLU A 16 2.99 -2.72 -4.82
N VAL A 17 1.87 -2.77 -4.09
CA VAL A 17 0.55 -2.32 -4.58
C VAL A 17 0.59 -0.82 -4.85
N ILE A 18 1.05 -0.04 -3.86
CA ILE A 18 1.18 1.42 -4.01
C ILE A 18 2.14 1.74 -5.16
N PHE A 19 3.27 1.03 -5.28
CA PHE A 19 4.23 1.25 -6.36
C PHE A 19 3.63 0.98 -7.73
N ALA A 20 2.85 -0.09 -7.88
CA ALA A 20 2.20 -0.41 -9.15
C ALA A 20 1.18 0.67 -9.56
N GLU A 21 0.39 1.16 -8.61
CA GLU A 21 -0.59 2.22 -8.84
C GLU A 21 0.07 3.54 -9.25
N ILE A 22 1.06 4.02 -8.48
CA ILE A 22 1.75 5.27 -8.83
C ILE A 22 2.55 5.12 -10.14
N LYS A 23 3.09 3.94 -10.42
CA LYS A 23 3.78 3.66 -11.68
C LYS A 23 2.81 3.71 -12.86
N ALA A 24 1.58 3.21 -12.70
CA ALA A 24 0.54 3.34 -13.71
C ALA A 24 0.11 4.80 -13.92
N MET A 25 0.20 5.65 -12.89
CA MET A 25 -0.01 7.10 -13.00
C MET A 25 1.19 7.86 -13.60
N GLY A 26 2.27 7.18 -13.98
CA GLY A 26 3.45 7.81 -14.59
C GLY A 26 4.59 8.11 -13.61
N TYR A 27 4.61 7.51 -12.42
CA TYR A 27 5.74 7.64 -11.51
C TYR A 27 6.98 6.94 -12.08
N THR A 28 8.04 7.72 -12.32
CA THR A 28 9.33 7.26 -12.84
C THR A 28 10.36 6.98 -11.74
N GLY A 29 10.02 7.25 -10.48
CA GLY A 29 10.94 7.06 -9.35
C GLY A 29 11.14 5.60 -8.95
N GLY A 30 12.21 5.35 -8.20
CA GLY A 30 12.58 4.01 -7.76
C GLY A 30 11.77 3.50 -6.57
N ARG A 31 11.56 2.17 -6.50
CA ARG A 31 10.92 1.48 -5.36
C ARG A 31 11.57 1.83 -4.01
N SER A 32 12.88 2.10 -4.00
CA SER A 32 13.62 2.47 -2.80
C SER A 32 13.08 3.75 -2.17
N MET A 33 12.73 4.77 -2.97
CA MET A 33 12.17 6.03 -2.46
C MET A 33 10.82 5.80 -1.77
N LEU A 34 9.94 5.00 -2.40
CA LEU A 34 8.66 4.64 -1.79
C LEU A 34 8.86 3.89 -0.47
N ARG A 35 9.83 2.97 -0.42
CA ARG A 35 10.17 2.24 0.81
C ARG A 35 10.66 3.18 1.91
N TYR A 36 11.55 4.12 1.59
CA TYR A 36 12.03 5.14 2.54
C TYR A 36 10.88 6.00 3.09
N TYR A 37 9.88 6.30 2.27
CA TYR A 37 8.71 7.08 2.67
C TYR A 37 7.75 6.28 3.57
N ILE A 38 7.49 5.01 3.25
CA ILE A 38 6.53 4.16 3.99
C ILE A 38 7.13 3.60 5.29
N GLN A 39 8.43 3.29 5.31
CA GLN A 39 9.09 2.63 6.45
C GLN A 39 8.92 3.36 7.80
N PRO A 40 9.14 4.69 7.92
CA PRO A 40 8.91 5.39 9.19
C PRO A 40 7.42 5.44 9.56
N LYS A 41 6.52 5.57 8.57
CA LYS A 41 5.06 5.60 8.77
C LYS A 41 4.51 4.28 9.31
N ARG A 42 5.17 3.14 9.02
CA ARG A 42 4.76 1.82 9.56
C ARG A 42 4.83 1.71 11.08
N LYS A 43 5.68 2.49 11.77
CA LYS A 43 5.71 2.52 13.25
C LYS A 43 4.43 3.10 13.84
N MET A 44 3.74 3.98 13.10
CA MET A 44 2.44 4.55 13.47
C MET A 44 1.26 3.65 13.06
N ARG A 45 1.53 2.48 12.47
CA ARG A 45 0.45 1.58 12.07
C ARG A 45 -0.29 1.12 13.34
N PRO A 46 -1.58 1.44 13.50
CA PRO A 46 -2.36 0.85 14.59
C PRO A 46 -2.32 -0.66 14.41
N SER A 47 -1.88 -1.38 15.46
CA SER A 47 -1.71 -2.84 15.43
C SER A 47 -2.99 -3.51 14.93
N LYS A 48 -2.99 -4.03 13.70
CA LYS A 48 -4.17 -4.65 13.09
C LYS A 48 -4.10 -6.16 13.21
N ARG A 49 -5.04 -6.70 14.00
CA ARG A 49 -5.52 -8.09 13.96
C ARG A 49 -5.74 -8.47 12.49
N THR A 50 -5.00 -9.45 11.99
CA THR A 50 -5.02 -9.89 10.60
C THR A 50 -6.43 -10.40 10.23
N ARG A 51 -7.26 -9.60 9.57
CA ARG A 51 -8.47 -10.13 8.90
C ARG A 51 -8.00 -10.78 7.60
N ARG A 52 -7.83 -12.10 7.65
CA ARG A 52 -7.56 -12.93 6.47
C ARG A 52 -8.82 -12.92 5.61
N GLU A 53 -8.79 -12.25 4.47
CA GLU A 53 -9.88 -12.32 3.51
C GLU A 53 -9.86 -13.73 2.89
N LEU A 54 -10.92 -14.49 3.13
CA LEU A 54 -11.14 -15.80 2.52
C LEU A 54 -11.21 -15.63 0.99
N PRO A 55 -10.67 -16.57 0.20
CA PRO A 55 -10.73 -16.48 -1.25
C PRO A 55 -12.20 -16.50 -1.69
N VAL A 56 -12.64 -15.43 -2.35
CA VAL A 56 -13.94 -15.38 -3.03
C VAL A 56 -13.90 -16.46 -4.10
N LYS A 57 -14.66 -17.53 -3.89
CA LYS A 57 -14.86 -18.60 -4.87
C LYS A 57 -15.43 -17.95 -6.13
N ARG A 58 -14.73 -18.08 -7.25
CA ARG A 58 -15.28 -17.78 -8.57
C ARG A 58 -16.19 -18.95 -8.92
N GLU A 59 -17.50 -18.74 -8.89
CA GLU A 59 -18.46 -19.69 -9.46
C GLU A 59 -18.33 -19.65 -10.99
N THR A 60 -18.33 -20.85 -11.58
CA THR A 60 -18.30 -21.12 -13.03
C THR A 60 -19.69 -21.56 -13.45
#